data_AF-A0A384DFW0-F1
#
_entry.id   AF-A0A384DFW0-F1
#
_cell.length_a   1.000
_cell.length_b   1.000
_cell.length_c   1.000
_cell.angle_alpha   90.00
_cell.angle_beta   90.00
_cell.angle_gamma   90.00
#
_symmetry.space_group_name_H-M   'P 1'
#
loop_
_entity.id
_entity.type
_entity.pdbx_description
1 polymer ?
#
loop_
_entity_poly.entity_id
_entity_poly.type
_entity_poly.pdbx_seq_one_letter_code
_entity_poly.pdbx_strand_id
1 'polypeptide(L)'
;MKLLRVLVLIALPLYCSAGSGCSLLEEVVNKTIDSQVSTDEYQNFLKPFSAGPETDKAIAELKQCFLSQSSETLNNVGALMVTMVSSTEISNHWTRTSRL
;
A
#
# COMPACT_ATOMS: atom_id res chain seq x y z
N MET A 1 19.73 -30.41 17.91
CA MET A 1 19.08 -29.07 17.82
C MET A 1 19.66 -28.18 16.69
N LYS A 2 20.00 -28.75 15.52
CA LYS A 2 20.45 -27.97 14.34
C LYS A 2 19.31 -27.78 13.33
N LEU A 3 18.51 -28.82 13.10
CA LEU A 3 17.34 -28.78 12.21
C LEU A 3 16.29 -27.75 12.61
N LEU A 4 15.98 -27.63 13.91
CA LEU A 4 15.01 -26.65 14.41
C LEU A 4 15.45 -25.20 14.10
N ARG A 5 16.75 -24.90 14.19
CA ARG A 5 17.29 -23.58 13.88
C ARG A 5 17.24 -23.28 12.38
N VAL A 6 17.51 -24.28 11.54
CA VAL A 6 17.39 -24.16 10.08
C VAL A 6 15.94 -23.90 9.66
N LEU A 7 14.98 -24.62 10.25
CA LEU A 7 13.55 -24.40 9.97
C LEU A 7 13.07 -23.01 10.39
N VAL A 8 13.49 -22.53 11.56
CA VAL A 8 13.18 -21.17 12.03
C VAL A 8 13.79 -20.12 11.10
N LEU A 9 15.05 -20.29 10.66
CA LEU A 9 15.71 -19.36 9.75
C LEU A 9 15.09 -19.33 8.34
N ILE A 10 14.53 -20.44 7.86
CA ILE A 10 13.82 -20.50 6.57
C ILE A 10 12.43 -19.83 6.69
N ALA A 11 11.81 -19.90 7.87
CA ALA A 11 10.53 -19.23 8.13
C ALA A 11 10.69 -17.73 8.38
N LEU A 12 11.82 -17.25 8.92
CA LEU A 12 12.06 -15.85 9.24
C LEU A 12 11.83 -14.88 8.05
N PRO A 13 12.32 -15.14 6.83
CA PRO A 13 12.05 -14.32 5.65
C PRO A 13 10.56 -14.22 5.32
N LEU A 14 9.79 -15.29 5.58
CA LEU A 14 8.35 -15.33 5.33
C LEU A 14 7.58 -14.53 6.40
N TYR A 15 8.01 -14.62 7.67
CA TYR A 15 7.46 -13.83 8.78
C TYR A 15 7.84 -12.35 8.72
N CYS A 16 8.94 -12.00 8.07
CA CYS A 16 9.39 -10.62 7.86
C CYS A 16 8.86 -10.01 6.55
N SER A 17 7.75 -10.50 6.01
CA SER A 17 7.05 -9.81 4.92
C SER A 17 6.45 -8.52 5.49
N ALA A 18 7.23 -7.43 5.43
CA ALA A 18 6.86 -6.12 5.93
C ALA A 18 5.80 -5.51 5.01
N GLY A 19 4.54 -5.70 5.37
CA GLY A 19 3.46 -4.84 4.88
C GLY A 19 3.65 -3.41 5.40
N SER A 20 2.76 -2.51 4.99
CA SER A 20 2.73 -1.12 5.47
C SER A 20 2.44 -0.99 6.96
N GLY A 21 1.96 -2.05 7.60
CA GLY A 21 1.44 -2.01 8.98
C GLY A 21 0.05 -1.37 9.08
N CYS A 22 -0.53 -0.92 7.96
CA CYS A 22 -1.85 -0.33 7.85
C CYS A 22 -2.62 -0.95 6.67
N SER A 23 -3.55 -1.86 6.97
CA SER A 23 -4.33 -2.57 5.94
C SER A 23 -5.11 -1.62 5.02
N LEU A 24 -5.60 -0.51 5.57
CA LEU A 24 -6.30 0.52 4.79
C LEU A 24 -5.36 1.17 3.76
N LEU A 25 -4.13 1.50 4.14
CA LEU A 25 -3.17 2.12 3.21
C LEU A 25 -2.79 1.14 2.08
N GLU A 26 -2.59 -0.13 2.41
CA GLU A 26 -2.38 -1.19 1.42
C GLU A 26 -3.55 -1.29 0.43
N GLU A 27 -4.78 -1.25 0.93
CA GLU A 27 -5.97 -1.30 0.08
C GLU A 27 -6.10 -0.06 -0.82
N VAL A 28 -5.79 1.13 -0.30
CA VAL A 28 -5.74 2.38 -1.09
C VAL A 28 -4.75 2.25 -2.23
N VAL A 29 -3.53 1.77 -1.96
CA VAL A 29 -2.49 1.57 -3.00
C VAL A 29 -2.95 0.56 -4.04
N ASN A 30 -3.45 -0.59 -3.60
CA ASN A 30 -3.91 -1.66 -4.49
C ASN A 30 -5.03 -1.16 -5.42
N LYS A 31 -6.04 -0.47 -4.87
CA LYS A 31 -7.12 0.13 -5.68
C LYS A 31 -6.65 1.28 -6.57
N THR A 32 -5.60 2.00 -6.18
CA THR A 32 -5.02 3.08 -7.00
C THR A 32 -4.39 2.52 -8.26
N ILE A 33 -3.52 1.50 -8.12
CA ILE A 33 -2.75 0.94 -9.23
C ILE A 33 -3.51 -0.10 -10.05
N ASP A 34 -4.65 -0.60 -9.57
CA ASP A 34 -5.48 -1.52 -10.33
C ASP A 34 -6.23 -0.81 -11.47
N SER A 35 -5.87 -1.14 -12.71
CA SER A 35 -6.53 -0.64 -13.92
C SER A 35 -8.00 -1.04 -14.08
N GLN A 36 -8.47 -2.07 -13.36
CA GLN A 36 -9.86 -2.54 -13.40
C GLN A 36 -10.77 -1.76 -12.46
N VAL A 37 -10.20 -1.09 -11.45
CA VAL A 37 -10.96 -0.24 -10.52
C VAL A 37 -11.32 1.07 -11.23
N SER A 38 -12.62 1.35 -11.34
CA SER A 38 -13.10 2.58 -11.96
C SER A 38 -12.87 3.81 -11.08
N THR A 39 -12.94 5.01 -11.66
CA THR A 39 -12.87 6.26 -10.89
C THR A 39 -13.99 6.37 -9.87
N ASP A 40 -15.21 6.00 -10.24
CA ASP A 40 -16.37 6.04 -9.34
C ASP A 40 -16.21 5.05 -8.18
N GLU A 41 -15.72 3.84 -8.46
CA GLU A 41 -15.44 2.84 -7.42
C GLU A 41 -14.38 3.37 -6.43
N TYR A 42 -13.30 3.95 -6.95
CA TYR A 42 -12.23 4.52 -6.14
C TYR A 42 -12.69 5.72 -5.28
N GLN A 43 -13.49 6.61 -5.86
CA GLN A 43 -14.08 7.75 -5.13
C GLN A 43 -15.03 7.28 -4.03
N ASN A 44 -15.87 6.28 -4.31
CA ASN A 44 -16.77 5.71 -3.31
C ASN A 44 -15.98 5.07 -2.16
N PHE A 45 -14.90 4.35 -2.48
CA PHE A 45 -14.00 3.77 -1.48
C PHE A 45 -13.36 4.84 -0.58
N LEU A 46 -12.92 5.97 -1.14
CA LEU A 46 -12.29 7.06 -0.39
C LEU A 46 -13.27 8.10 0.17
N LYS A 47 -14.58 7.92 -0.03
CA LYS A 47 -15.59 8.88 0.42
C LYS A 47 -15.51 9.23 1.92
N PRO A 48 -15.21 8.29 2.84
CA PRO A 48 -15.05 8.61 4.27
C PRO A 48 -13.90 9.59 4.57
N PHE A 49 -12.93 9.75 3.66
CA PHE A 49 -11.76 10.62 3.81
C PHE A 49 -11.89 11.94 3.04
N SER A 50 -13.00 12.13 2.33
CA SER A 50 -13.23 13.34 1.57
C SER A 50 -13.66 14.49 2.49
N ALA A 51 -13.01 15.65 2.35
CA ALA A 51 -13.36 16.87 3.07
C ALA A 51 -14.39 17.74 2.31
N GLY A 52 -14.90 17.26 1.18
CA GLY A 52 -15.87 17.98 0.36
C GLY A 52 -15.57 17.90 -1.14
N PRO A 53 -16.25 18.73 -1.96
CA PRO A 53 -16.20 18.64 -3.42
C PRO A 53 -14.81 18.78 -4.02
N GLU A 54 -13.94 19.59 -3.41
CA GLU A 54 -12.56 19.75 -3.88
C GLU A 54 -11.73 18.48 -3.68
N THR A 55 -11.86 17.83 -2.52
CA THR A 55 -11.20 16.54 -2.25
C THR A 55 -11.78 15.44 -3.13
N ASP A 56 -13.10 15.40 -3.33
CA ASP A 56 -13.75 14.45 -4.25
C ASP A 56 -13.17 14.58 -5.67
N LYS A 57 -13.00 15.81 -6.16
CA LYS A 57 -12.39 16.09 -7.46
C LYS A 57 -10.93 15.65 -7.52
N ALA A 58 -10.13 15.98 -6.49
CA ALA A 58 -8.73 15.57 -6.42
C ALA A 58 -8.58 14.03 -6.39
N ILE A 59 -9.47 13.31 -5.71
CA ILE A 59 -9.49 11.84 -5.71
C ILE A 59 -9.77 11.29 -7.11
N ALA A 60 -10.73 11.88 -7.84
CA ALA A 60 -11.02 11.49 -9.22
C ALA A 60 -9.82 11.74 -10.15
N GLU A 61 -9.23 12.93 -10.10
CA GLU A 61 -8.07 13.31 -10.90
C GLU A 61 -6.86 12.42 -10.60
N LEU A 62 -6.62 12.10 -9.33
CA LEU A 62 -5.60 11.15 -8.90
C LEU A 62 -5.82 9.80 -9.58
N LYS A 63 -7.03 9.23 -9.50
CA LYS A 63 -7.30 7.92 -10.10
C LYS A 63 -7.15 7.95 -11.62
N GLN A 64 -7.65 8.99 -12.28
CA GLN A 64 -7.51 9.16 -13.73
C GLN A 64 -6.04 9.25 -14.16
N CYS A 65 -5.19 9.91 -13.37
CA CYS A 65 -3.75 9.94 -13.61
C CYS A 65 -3.18 8.52 -13.66
N PHE A 66 -3.52 7.65 -12.71
CA PHE A 66 -3.07 6.26 -12.69
C PHE A 66 -3.67 5.42 -13.83
N LEU A 67 -4.94 5.61 -14.17
CA LEU A 67 -5.56 4.92 -15.32
C LEU A 67 -4.90 5.28 -16.67
N SER A 68 -4.25 6.45 -16.76
CA SER A 68 -3.49 6.85 -17.95
C SER A 68 -2.08 6.23 -18.04
N GLN A 69 -1.60 5.55 -16.98
CA GLN A 69 -0.26 4.97 -16.95
C GLN A 69 -0.19 3.58 -17.60
N SER A 70 1.00 3.17 -18.03
CA SER A 70 1.24 1.81 -18.52
C SER A 70 1.20 0.78 -17.38
N SER A 71 0.91 -0.48 -17.71
CA SER A 71 0.95 -1.58 -16.74
C SER A 71 2.32 -1.73 -16.06
N GLU A 72 3.41 -1.48 -16.78
CA GLU A 72 4.76 -1.45 -16.22
C GLU A 72 4.92 -0.37 -15.15
N THR A 73 4.47 0.86 -15.43
CA THR A 73 4.50 1.96 -14.47
C THR A 73 3.66 1.65 -13.24
N LEU A 74 2.45 1.09 -13.41
CA LEU A 74 1.57 0.71 -12.30
C LEU A 74 2.22 -0.34 -11.40
N ASN A 75 2.85 -1.36 -11.99
CA ASN A 75 3.59 -2.39 -11.25
C ASN A 75 4.80 -1.80 -10.50
N ASN A 76 5.53 -0.88 -11.13
CA ASN A 76 6.66 -0.20 -10.51
C ASN A 76 6.25 0.67 -9.33
N VAL A 77 5.08 1.32 -9.38
CA VAL A 77 4.53 2.06 -8.23
C VAL A 77 4.18 1.11 -7.08
N GLY A 78 3.59 -0.04 -7.37
CA GLY A 78 3.36 -1.08 -6.36
C GLY A 78 4.66 -1.52 -5.67
N ALA A 79 5.70 -1.79 -6.45
CA ALA A 79 7.02 -2.16 -5.94
C ALA A 79 7.69 -1.04 -5.14
N LEU A 80 7.53 0.23 -5.57
CA LEU A 80 8.01 1.40 -4.84
C LEU A 80 7.35 1.49 -3.47
N MET A 81 6.02 1.32 -3.38
CA MET A 81 5.30 1.38 -2.10
C MET A 81 5.75 0.26 -1.16
N VAL A 82 5.89 -0.97 -1.63
CA VAL A 82 6.40 -2.10 -0.84
C VAL A 82 7.82 -1.81 -0.33
N THR A 83 8.69 -1.27 -1.17
CA THR A 83 10.07 -0.92 -0.81
C THR A 83 10.11 0.21 0.23
N MET A 84 9.26 1.22 0.07
CA MET A 84 9.18 2.37 0.97
C MET A 84 8.71 1.95 2.37
N VAL A 85 7.69 1.12 2.46
CA VAL A 85 7.17 0.67 3.78
C VAL A 85 8.04 -0.38 4.45
N SER A 86 8.78 -1.17 3.67
CA SER A 86 9.75 -2.14 4.19
C SER A 86 11.06 -1.50 4.64
N SER A 87 11.29 -0.22 4.33
CA SER A 87 12.46 0.52 4.79
C SER A 87 12.43 0.67 6.32
N THR A 88 13.54 0.36 6.98
CA THR A 88 13.68 0.39 8.44
C THR A 88 13.40 1.76 9.05
N GLU A 89 13.67 2.84 8.32
CA GLU A 89 13.39 4.21 8.76
C GLU A 89 11.88 4.48 8.91
N ILE A 90 11.09 4.00 7.95
CA ILE A 90 9.64 4.20 7.92
C ILE A 90 8.93 3.17 8.81
N SER A 91 9.35 1.90 8.74
CA SER A 91 8.81 0.82 9.56
C SER A 91 8.94 1.10 11.07
N ASN A 92 10.07 1.66 11.52
CA ASN A 92 10.27 2.05 12.92
C ASN A 92 9.43 3.27 13.34
N HIS A 93 9.09 4.17 12.40
CA HIS A 93 8.22 5.31 12.70
C HIS A 93 6.76 4.86 12.89
N TRP A 94 6.23 3.99 12.02
CA TRP A 94 4.83 3.52 12.11
C TRP A 94 4.61 2.58 13.31
N THR A 95 5.56 1.69 13.61
CA THR A 95 5.49 0.81 14.81
C THR A 95 5.63 1.56 16.14
N ARG A 96 6.09 2.80 16.13
CA ARG A 96 6.16 3.68 17.30
C ARG A 96 4.86 4.46 17.52
N THR A 97 4.15 4.84 16.46
CA THR A 97 2.86 5.56 16.55
C THR A 97 1.66 4.65 16.81
N SER A 98 1.70 3.38 16.38
CA SER A 98 0.62 2.39 16.65
C SER A 98 0.66 1.78 18.07
N ARG A 99 1.53 2.28 18.95
CA ARG A 99 1.68 1.85 20.36
C ARG A 99 1.11 2.84 21.38
N LEU A 100 0.22 3.74 20.93
CA LEU A 100 -0.57 4.64 21.77
C LEU A 100 -2.05 4.26 21.70
#